data_AF-C3YU91-F1
#
_entry.id   AF-C3YU91-F1
#
_cell.length_a   1.000
_cell.length_b   1.000
_cell.length_c   1.000
_cell.angle_alpha   90.00
_cell.angle_beta   90.00
_cell.angle_gamma   90.00
#
_symmetry.space_group_name_H-M   'P 1'
#
loop_
_entity.id
_entity.type
_entity.pdbx_description
1 polymer ?
#
loop_
_entity_poly.entity_id
_entity_poly.type
_entity_poly.pdbx_seq_one_letter_code
_entity_poly.pdbx_strand_id
1 'polypeptide(L)'
;LPETGCPDGYVYYQPNQLCYKAFNQRSNYTSAVATCSSDGGTLAMPRDAGINAFLINLKNAVDDTAKFWFGMTDRVTEGRWVWADGVALSLGHFNRWSPGQPNNAFGNENCAHYWTERGDMWNDLSCSDPTPKFICQVAS
;
A
#
# COMPACT_ATOMS: atom_id res chain seq x y z
N LEU A 1 25.11 14.28 -13.59
CA LEU A 1 24.77 13.86 -12.22
C LEU A 1 23.26 13.86 -12.17
N PRO A 2 22.55 12.72 -12.03
CA PRO A 2 21.10 12.83 -11.92
C PRO A 2 20.77 13.37 -10.52
N GLU A 3 19.87 14.34 -10.50
CA GLU A 3 19.37 15.09 -9.35
C GLU A 3 19.02 14.17 -8.17
N THR A 4 19.84 14.16 -7.12
CA THR A 4 19.68 13.28 -5.95
C THR A 4 18.57 13.80 -5.04
N GLY A 5 17.34 13.35 -5.24
CA GLY A 5 16.22 13.73 -4.39
C GLY A 5 14.93 13.02 -4.76
N CYS A 6 14.03 12.89 -3.78
CA CYS A 6 12.70 12.38 -4.06
C CYS A 6 11.91 13.33 -4.98
N PRO A 7 11.02 12.82 -5.84
CA PRO A 7 10.11 13.67 -6.61
C PRO A 7 9.25 14.55 -5.70
N ASP A 8 8.65 15.60 -6.27
CA ASP A 8 7.89 16.58 -5.50
C ASP A 8 6.77 15.96 -4.64
N GLY A 9 6.84 16.25 -3.35
CA GLY A 9 5.90 15.76 -2.33
C GLY A 9 6.13 14.30 -1.90
N TYR A 10 7.20 13.64 -2.39
CA TYR A 10 7.64 12.36 -1.86
C TYR A 10 8.62 12.56 -0.68
N VAL A 11 8.53 11.67 0.30
CA VAL A 11 9.35 11.63 1.51
C VAL A 11 10.35 10.50 1.40
N TYR A 12 11.63 10.81 1.58
CA TYR A 12 12.71 9.82 1.56
C TYR A 12 12.69 8.95 2.81
N TYR A 13 12.81 7.64 2.63
CA TYR A 13 12.98 6.67 3.71
C TYR A 13 14.39 6.06 3.65
N GLN A 14 15.28 6.57 4.50
CA GLN A 14 16.69 6.19 4.56
C GLN A 14 16.94 4.67 4.55
N PRO A 15 16.23 3.83 5.32
CA PRO A 15 16.57 2.41 5.45
C PRO A 15 16.53 1.59 4.16
N ASN A 16 15.67 1.95 3.20
CA ASN A 16 15.61 1.25 1.90
C ASN A 16 15.87 2.16 0.70
N GLN A 17 16.23 3.42 0.96
CA GLN A 17 16.57 4.41 -0.07
C GLN A 17 15.45 4.62 -1.10
N LEU A 18 14.19 4.47 -0.68
CA LEU A 18 13.03 4.74 -1.51
C LEU A 18 12.32 6.02 -1.07
N CYS A 19 11.52 6.54 -1.98
CA CYS A 19 10.71 7.72 -1.80
C CYS A 19 9.23 7.32 -1.75
N TYR A 20 8.47 7.90 -0.83
CA TYR A 20 7.06 7.55 -0.61
C TYR A 20 6.14 8.76 -0.57
N LYS A 21 4.91 8.61 -1.07
CA LYS A 21 3.90 9.67 -1.04
C LYS A 21 2.52 9.11 -0.76
N ALA A 22 1.88 9.59 0.29
CA ALA A 22 0.47 9.34 0.56
C ALA A 22 -0.37 10.39 -0.18
N PHE A 23 -1.22 9.94 -1.11
CA PHE A 23 -2.07 10.83 -1.90
C PHE A 23 -3.35 11.15 -1.15
N ASN A 24 -3.68 12.44 -1.01
CA ASN A 24 -4.96 12.89 -0.47
C ASN A 24 -6.10 12.82 -1.52
N GLN A 25 -6.21 11.69 -2.22
CA GLN A 25 -7.15 11.49 -3.31
C GLN A 25 -7.79 10.12 -3.19
N ARG A 26 -9.13 10.10 -3.14
CA ARG A 26 -9.91 8.85 -3.18
C ARG A 26 -9.81 8.21 -4.55
N SER A 27 -9.59 6.90 -4.59
CA SER A 27 -9.35 6.15 -5.82
C SER A 27 -9.68 4.67 -5.62
N ASN A 28 -10.11 4.00 -6.70
CA ASN A 28 -10.08 2.54 -6.72
C ASN A 28 -8.63 2.04 -6.90
N TYR A 29 -8.40 0.76 -6.64
CA TYR A 29 -7.05 0.22 -6.65
C TYR A 29 -6.37 0.32 -8.02
N THR A 30 -7.10 0.05 -9.11
CA THR A 30 -6.53 0.09 -10.47
C THR A 30 -6.11 1.51 -10.87
N SER A 31 -6.92 2.50 -10.55
CA SER A 31 -6.58 3.91 -10.78
C SER A 31 -5.42 4.38 -9.90
N ALA A 32 -5.35 3.91 -8.64
CA ALA A 32 -4.21 4.18 -7.76
C ALA A 32 -2.89 3.60 -8.31
N VAL A 33 -2.91 2.36 -8.83
CA VAL A 33 -1.77 1.77 -9.54
C VAL A 33 -1.33 2.66 -10.71
N ALA A 34 -2.27 3.10 -11.54
CA ALA A 34 -1.97 3.95 -12.69
C ALA A 34 -1.32 5.28 -12.27
N THR A 35 -1.78 5.90 -11.18
CA THR A 35 -1.15 7.12 -10.64
C THR A 35 0.29 6.84 -10.20
N CYS A 36 0.54 5.81 -9.40
CA CYS A 36 1.90 5.50 -8.96
C CYS A 36 2.83 5.14 -10.13
N SER A 37 2.31 4.46 -11.15
CA SER A 37 3.08 4.17 -12.38
C SER A 37 3.38 5.41 -13.20
N SER A 38 2.48 6.40 -13.23
CA SER A 38 2.74 7.70 -13.87
C SER A 38 3.85 8.49 -13.16
N ASP A 39 4.02 8.28 -11.85
CA ASP A 39 5.11 8.84 -11.06
C ASP A 39 6.42 8.02 -11.17
N GLY A 40 6.44 6.98 -12.01
CA GLY A 40 7.62 6.14 -12.22
C GLY A 40 7.81 5.04 -11.17
N GLY A 41 6.76 4.67 -10.43
CA GLY A 41 6.85 3.66 -9.39
C GLY A 41 5.62 2.76 -9.27
N THR A 42 5.36 2.33 -8.04
CA THR A 42 4.30 1.36 -7.70
C THR A 42 3.54 1.82 -6.47
N LEU A 43 2.42 1.15 -6.16
CA LEU A 43 1.86 1.25 -4.82
C LEU A 43 2.88 0.74 -3.80
N ALA A 44 2.94 1.40 -2.63
CA ALA A 44 3.93 1.14 -1.59
C ALA A 44 3.80 -0.27 -1.01
N MET A 45 4.92 -0.92 -0.68
CA MET A 45 4.95 -2.30 -0.18
C MET A 45 5.50 -2.33 1.25
N PRO A 46 4.66 -2.40 2.30
CA PRO A 46 5.09 -2.51 3.70
C PRO A 46 5.70 -3.88 4.02
N ARG A 47 6.91 -4.14 3.53
CA ARG A 47 7.57 -5.46 3.58
C ARG A 47 8.22 -5.80 4.93
N ASP A 48 8.33 -4.83 5.82
CA ASP A 48 8.83 -5.02 7.17
C ASP A 48 8.14 -4.07 8.15
N ALA A 49 8.38 -4.28 9.45
CA ALA A 49 7.78 -3.49 10.51
C ALA A 49 8.17 -2.01 10.47
N GLY A 50 9.38 -1.69 10.02
CA GLY A 50 9.89 -0.32 9.90
C GLY A 50 9.19 0.46 8.80
N ILE A 51 9.10 -0.13 7.60
CA ILE A 51 8.37 0.45 6.46
C ILE A 51 6.89 0.57 6.83
N ASN A 52 6.28 -0.47 7.41
CA ASN A 52 4.87 -0.42 7.80
C ASN A 52 4.58 0.74 8.77
N ALA A 53 5.40 0.91 9.82
CA ALA A 53 5.24 2.00 10.77
C ALA A 53 5.44 3.38 10.12
N PHE A 54 6.44 3.51 9.23
CA PHE A 54 6.67 4.73 8.45
C PHE A 54 5.47 5.09 7.56
N LEU A 55 4.91 4.13 6.83
CA LEU A 55 3.75 4.35 5.96
C LEU A 55 2.49 4.72 6.74
N ILE A 56 2.29 4.13 7.92
CA ILE A 56 1.21 4.52 8.85
C ILE A 56 1.35 5.99 9.26
N ASN A 57 2.54 6.42 9.66
CA ASN A 57 2.77 7.83 10.02
C ASN A 57 2.56 8.76 8.82
N LEU A 58 3.06 8.37 7.64
CA LEU A 58 2.92 9.15 6.41
C LEU A 58 1.45 9.34 6.01
N LYS A 59 0.64 8.27 6.06
CA LYS A 59 -0.78 8.32 5.68
C LYS A 59 -1.65 9.01 6.73
N ASN A 60 -1.34 8.84 8.03
CA ASN A 60 -2.05 9.53 9.11
C ASN A 60 -1.77 11.04 9.14
N ALA A 61 -0.59 11.48 8.69
CA ALA A 61 -0.31 12.91 8.49
C ALA A 61 -1.17 13.54 7.37
N VAL A 62 -1.68 12.73 6.44
CA VAL A 62 -2.59 13.17 5.37
C VAL A 62 -4.05 13.09 5.82
N ASP A 63 -4.47 11.95 6.38
CA ASP A 63 -5.80 11.70 6.92
C ASP A 63 -5.77 10.43 7.77
N ASP A 64 -5.83 10.59 9.09
CA ASP A 64 -5.81 9.51 10.08
C ASP A 64 -7.15 8.79 10.22
N THR A 65 -8.18 9.18 9.48
CA THR A 65 -9.50 8.52 9.46
C THR A 65 -9.74 7.70 8.19
N ALA A 66 -8.94 7.92 7.14
CA ALA A 66 -9.14 7.27 5.84
C ALA A 66 -8.36 5.95 5.70
N LYS A 67 -8.93 5.04 4.92
CA LYS A 67 -8.26 3.84 4.41
C LYS A 67 -7.27 4.21 3.31
N PHE A 68 -6.19 3.44 3.18
CA PHE A 68 -5.19 3.63 2.13
C PHE A 68 -4.80 2.31 1.49
N TRP A 69 -4.90 2.23 0.16
CA TRP A 69 -4.35 1.15 -0.64
C TRP A 69 -2.82 1.10 -0.51
N PHE A 70 -2.30 -0.11 -0.51
CA PHE A 70 -0.88 -0.40 -0.67
C PHE A 70 -0.70 -1.57 -1.65
N GLY A 71 0.51 -1.77 -2.15
CA GLY A 71 0.83 -2.60 -3.31
C GLY A 71 0.81 -4.10 -3.03
N MET A 72 -0.35 -4.67 -2.72
CA MET A 72 -0.52 -6.11 -2.55
C MET A 72 -1.93 -6.56 -2.96
N THR A 73 -2.00 -7.65 -3.72
CA THR A 73 -3.26 -8.24 -4.22
C THR A 73 -3.16 -9.75 -4.30
N ASP A 74 -4.29 -10.45 -4.29
CA ASP A 74 -4.41 -11.88 -4.62
C ASP A 74 -5.39 -12.15 -5.77
N ARG A 75 -5.75 -11.11 -6.55
CA ARG A 75 -6.64 -11.16 -7.74
C ARG A 75 -6.40 -12.31 -8.72
N VAL A 76 -5.18 -12.83 -8.80
CA VAL A 76 -4.81 -13.91 -9.73
C VAL A 76 -5.14 -15.29 -9.14
N THR A 77 -4.98 -15.45 -7.84
CA THR A 77 -5.21 -16.72 -7.13
C THR A 77 -5.54 -16.39 -5.70
N GLU A 78 -6.81 -16.56 -5.35
CA GLU A 78 -7.37 -16.37 -4.01
C GLU A 78 -6.46 -16.97 -2.92
N GLY A 79 -6.14 -16.18 -1.90
CA GLY A 79 -5.27 -16.59 -0.80
C GLY A 79 -3.78 -16.58 -1.11
N ARG A 80 -3.37 -16.34 -2.37
CA ARG A 80 -1.97 -16.12 -2.76
C ARG A 80 -1.72 -14.64 -3.00
N TRP A 81 -1.32 -13.96 -1.94
CA TRP A 81 -0.96 -12.55 -1.98
C TRP A 81 0.36 -12.29 -2.69
N VAL A 82 0.34 -11.32 -3.60
CA VAL A 82 1.46 -10.90 -4.44
C VAL A 82 1.64 -9.40 -4.30
N TRP A 83 2.87 -9.00 -4.05
CA TRP A 83 3.30 -7.61 -3.98
C TRP A 83 3.31 -6.96 -5.37
N ALA A 84 3.31 -5.63 -5.44
CA ALA A 84 3.25 -4.89 -6.71
C ALA A 84 4.43 -5.14 -7.66
N ASP A 85 5.55 -5.67 -7.18
CA ASP A 85 6.70 -6.10 -7.99
C ASP A 85 6.63 -7.57 -8.46
N GLY A 86 5.53 -8.26 -8.18
CA GLY A 86 5.30 -9.65 -8.58
C GLY A 86 5.83 -10.70 -7.59
N VAL A 87 6.49 -10.29 -6.51
CA VAL A 87 6.97 -11.23 -5.48
C VAL A 87 5.79 -11.70 -4.62
N ALA A 88 5.66 -13.01 -4.41
CA ALA A 88 4.62 -13.55 -3.53
C ALA A 88 4.95 -13.32 -2.04
N LEU A 89 3.91 -13.14 -1.22
CA LEU A 89 4.03 -13.19 0.24
C LEU A 89 4.20 -14.64 0.69
N SER A 90 5.40 -14.99 1.16
CA SER A 90 5.72 -16.34 1.65
C SER A 90 5.39 -16.50 3.13
N LEU A 91 5.18 -17.75 3.56
CA LEU A 91 5.05 -18.09 4.98
C LEU A 91 6.27 -17.60 5.78
N GLY A 92 6.01 -16.99 6.93
CA GLY A 92 7.05 -16.43 7.81
C GLY A 92 7.55 -15.04 7.41
N HIS A 93 7.13 -14.48 6.27
CA HIS A 93 7.38 -13.08 5.95
C HIS A 93 6.49 -12.16 6.79
N PHE A 94 6.99 -10.95 7.02
CA PHE A 94 6.25 -9.92 7.74
C PHE A 94 4.90 -9.67 7.09
N ASN A 95 3.86 -9.64 7.93
CA ASN A 95 2.56 -9.14 7.58
C ASN A 95 1.88 -8.52 8.81
N ARG A 96 0.89 -7.66 8.56
CA ARG A 96 0.14 -7.00 9.62
C ARG A 96 -1.37 -7.14 9.43
N TRP A 97 -1.82 -8.27 8.88
CA TRP A 97 -3.25 -8.57 8.76
C TRP A 97 -3.97 -8.41 10.10
N SER A 98 -5.13 -7.77 10.09
CA SER A 98 -6.06 -7.71 11.21
C SER A 98 -6.44 -9.14 11.65
N PRO A 99 -6.74 -9.43 12.93
CA PRO A 99 -7.22 -10.74 13.31
C PRO A 99 -8.44 -11.13 12.47
N GLY A 100 -8.38 -12.32 11.88
CA GLY A 100 -9.41 -12.82 10.97
C GLY A 100 -9.26 -12.40 9.51
N GLN A 101 -8.22 -11.63 9.15
CA GLN A 101 -7.94 -11.23 7.78
C GLN A 101 -6.72 -11.96 7.19
N PRO A 102 -6.63 -12.07 5.84
CA PRO A 102 -7.66 -11.72 4.86
C PRO A 102 -8.82 -12.74 4.86
N ASN A 103 -10.05 -12.28 4.67
CA ASN A 103 -11.25 -13.12 4.79
C ASN A 103 -12.08 -13.22 3.51
N ASN A 104 -11.71 -12.46 2.48
CA ASN A 104 -12.40 -12.39 1.22
C ASN A 104 -13.91 -12.20 1.37
N ALA A 105 -14.33 -11.15 2.10
CA ALA A 105 -15.74 -10.97 2.39
C ALA A 105 -16.57 -10.90 1.10
N PHE A 106 -17.68 -11.63 1.09
CA PHE A 106 -18.55 -11.76 -0.09
C PHE A 106 -17.87 -12.33 -1.35
N GLY A 107 -16.67 -12.92 -1.22
CA GLY A 107 -15.91 -13.53 -2.31
C GLY A 107 -15.33 -12.54 -3.32
N ASN A 108 -15.12 -11.27 -2.94
CA ASN A 108 -14.65 -10.23 -3.86
C ASN A 108 -13.69 -9.20 -3.21
N GLU A 109 -12.91 -9.57 -2.20
CA GLU A 109 -11.91 -8.69 -1.59
C GLU A 109 -10.51 -9.15 -1.97
N ASN A 110 -9.86 -8.41 -2.88
CA ASN A 110 -8.63 -8.89 -3.54
C ASN A 110 -7.48 -7.85 -3.51
N CYS A 111 -7.66 -6.77 -2.76
CA CYS A 111 -6.73 -5.64 -2.70
C CYS A 111 -6.47 -5.23 -1.27
N ALA A 112 -5.21 -5.11 -0.87
CA ALA A 112 -4.85 -4.82 0.51
C ALA A 112 -4.87 -3.32 0.81
N HIS A 113 -5.38 -2.96 1.98
CA HIS A 113 -5.38 -1.59 2.49
C HIS A 113 -5.07 -1.53 3.98
N TYR A 114 -4.67 -0.35 4.45
CA TYR A 114 -4.66 -0.02 5.88
C TYR A 114 -6.08 0.18 6.38
N TRP A 115 -6.45 -0.55 7.44
CA TRP A 115 -7.76 -0.52 8.07
C TRP A 115 -7.72 0.31 9.35
N THR A 116 -7.97 1.60 9.20
CA THR A 116 -7.88 2.59 10.28
C THR A 116 -8.74 2.24 11.50
N GLU A 117 -9.95 1.73 11.28
CA GLU A 117 -10.89 1.30 12.32
C GLU A 117 -10.41 0.07 13.13
N ARG A 118 -9.26 -0.50 12.74
CA ARG A 118 -8.56 -1.60 13.43
C ARG A 118 -7.10 -1.26 13.72
N GLY A 119 -6.81 0.02 13.97
CA GLY A 119 -5.47 0.47 14.37
C GLY A 119 -4.44 0.29 13.27
N ASP A 120 -4.82 0.58 12.03
CA ASP A 120 -3.97 0.50 10.84
C ASP A 120 -3.40 -0.91 10.55
N MET A 121 -4.08 -1.95 11.04
CA MET A 121 -3.83 -3.32 10.59
C MET A 121 -4.34 -3.50 9.15
N TRP A 122 -3.85 -4.50 8.45
CA TRP A 122 -4.20 -4.73 7.05
C TRP A 122 -5.52 -5.47 6.92
N ASN A 123 -6.23 -5.14 5.85
CA ASN A 123 -7.47 -5.77 5.44
C ASN A 123 -7.49 -5.89 3.92
N ASP A 124 -8.14 -6.92 3.41
CA ASP A 124 -8.52 -7.05 2.00
C ASP A 124 -9.85 -6.36 1.77
N LEU A 125 -9.97 -5.64 0.66
CA LEU A 125 -11.21 -4.97 0.27
C LEU A 125 -11.44 -5.14 -1.22
N SER A 126 -12.68 -4.95 -1.65
CA SER A 126 -13.00 -4.95 -3.05
C SER A 126 -12.17 -3.90 -3.79
N CYS A 127 -11.44 -4.37 -4.79
CA CYS A 127 -10.52 -3.55 -5.56
C CYS A 127 -11.18 -2.39 -6.32
N SER A 128 -12.49 -2.48 -6.55
CA SER A 128 -13.30 -1.43 -7.17
C SER A 128 -13.79 -0.38 -6.18
N ASP A 129 -13.60 -0.57 -4.87
CA ASP A 129 -14.01 0.39 -3.85
C ASP A 129 -13.29 1.73 -4.11
N PRO A 130 -14.03 2.83 -4.36
CA PRO A 130 -13.43 4.12 -4.69
C PRO A 130 -13.11 4.96 -3.45
N THR A 131 -13.42 4.48 -2.25
CA THR A 131 -13.32 5.25 -1.01
C THR A 131 -11.92 5.36 -0.42
N PRO A 132 -10.99 4.39 -0.59
CA PRO A 132 -9.66 4.54 -0.03
C PRO A 132 -8.82 5.55 -0.81
N LYS A 133 -7.84 6.11 -0.11
CA LYS A 133 -6.71 6.83 -0.67
C LYS A 133 -5.60 5.82 -1.00
N PHE A 134 -4.39 6.27 -1.32
CA PHE A 134 -3.31 5.36 -1.69
C PHE A 134 -1.93 5.92 -1.39
N ILE A 135 -0.96 5.03 -1.27
CA ILE A 135 0.43 5.39 -1.03
C ILE A 135 1.29 4.84 -2.17
N CYS A 136 2.06 5.71 -2.82
CA CYS A 136 3.03 5.32 -3.85
C CYS A 136 4.43 5.18 -3.26
N GLN A 137 5.27 4.37 -3.93
CA GLN A 137 6.71 4.32 -3.74
C GLN A 137 7.44 4.45 -5.08
N VAL A 138 8.56 5.14 -5.09
CA VAL A 138 9.44 5.33 -6.27
C VAL A 138 10.91 5.16 -5.84
N ALA A 139 11.77 4.78 -6.77
CA ALA A 139 13.22 4.82 -6.53
C ALA A 139 13.69 6.27 -6.37
N SER A 140 14.65 6.51 -5.47
CA SER A 140 15.32 7.82 -5.32
C SER A 140 16.39 8.05 -6.37
#